data_AF-A0A7W8A8Z7-F1
#
_entry.id   AF-A0A7W8A8Z7-F1
#
_cell.length_a   1.000
_cell.length_b   1.000
_cell.length_c   1.000
_cell.angle_alpha   90.00
_cell.angle_beta   90.00
_cell.angle_gamma   90.00
#
_symmetry.space_group_name_H-M   'P 1'
#
loop_
_entity.id
_entity.type
_entity.pdbx_description
1 polymer ?
#
loop_
_entity_poly.entity_id
_entity_poly.type
_entity_poly.pdbx_seq_one_letter_code
_entity_poly.pdbx_strand_id
1 'polypeptide(L)' 'MDFRRLWAGPEPRGATPYGSHFFQPDVGELHLRTEVFPIVSSPGQQLIAQPAALGSRSAEALALLSTLAVRS' A
#
# COMPACT_ATOMS: atom_id res chain seq x y z
N MET A 1 16.67 -2.26 16.86
CA MET A 1 17.89 -2.70 16.14
C MET A 1 17.58 -3.33 14.79
N ASP A 2 16.32 -3.59 14.47
CA ASP A 2 15.88 -4.24 13.23
C ASP A 2 16.26 -3.49 11.95
N PHE A 3 16.32 -2.15 12.00
CA PHE A 3 16.77 -1.35 10.86
C PHE A 3 18.16 -1.77 10.35
N ARG A 4 19.16 -1.89 11.25
CA ARG A 4 20.53 -2.30 10.86
C ARG A 4 20.55 -3.74 10.34
N ARG A 5 19.73 -4.61 10.91
CA ARG A 5 19.61 -6.01 10.50
C ARG A 5 19.02 -6.14 9.09
N LEU A 6 17.98 -5.36 8.78
CA LEU A 6 17.34 -5.33 7.47
C LEU A 6 18.24 -4.66 6.42
N TRP A 7 18.94 -3.59 6.79
CA TRP A 7 19.87 -2.88 5.93
C TRP A 7 21.11 -3.70 5.56
N ALA A 8 21.55 -4.60 6.45
CA ALA A 8 22.65 -5.53 6.19
C ALA A 8 22.24 -6.77 5.37
N GLY A 9 20.94 -6.94 5.10
CA GLY A 9 20.44 -8.02 4.26
C GLY A 9 20.78 -7.80 2.78
N PRO A 10 20.79 -8.86 1.95
CA PRO A 10 20.94 -8.72 0.51
C PRO A 10 19.83 -7.82 -0.03
N GLU A 11 20.20 -6.85 -0.87
CA GLU A 11 19.22 -6.00 -1.55
C GLU A 11 18.24 -6.91 -2.33
N PRO A 12 16.91 -6.70 -2.23
CA PRO A 12 15.95 -7.51 -2.95
C PRO A 12 16.24 -7.44 -4.45
N ARG A 13 16.70 -8.54 -5.05
CA ARG A 13 16.85 -8.63 -6.50
C ARG A 13 15.48 -8.85 -7.13
N GLY A 14 14.77 -7.75 -7.38
CA GLY A 14 13.46 -7.74 -8.01
C GLY A 14 12.57 -6.64 -7.46
N ALA A 15 11.37 -6.51 -8.03
CA ALA A 15 10.34 -5.68 -7.40
C ALA A 15 10.09 -6.23 -6.01
N THR A 16 10.40 -5.45 -4.97
CA THR A 16 9.89 -5.72 -3.63
C THR A 16 8.40 -5.97 -3.79
N PRO A 17 7.86 -7.13 -3.36
CA PRO A 17 6.42 -7.30 -3.34
C PRO A 17 5.91 -6.27 -2.34
N TYR A 18 5.53 -5.09 -2.84
CA TYR A 18 4.86 -4.10 -2.05
C TYR A 18 3.64 -4.81 -1.49
N GLY A 19 3.64 -4.96 -0.16
CA GLY A 19 2.72 -5.86 0.52
C GLY A 19 1.32 -5.66 -0.02
N SER A 20 0.75 -6.73 -0.59
CA SER A 20 -0.60 -6.66 -1.14
C SER A 20 -1.65 -6.91 -0.06
N HIS A 21 -1.24 -7.35 1.13
CA HIS A 21 -2.14 -7.70 2.23
C HIS A 21 -1.95 -6.74 3.40
N PHE A 22 -3.03 -6.06 3.76
CA PHE A 22 -3.12 -5.18 4.90
C PHE A 22 -4.20 -5.68 5.84
N PHE A 23 -4.07 -5.37 7.12
CA PHE A 23 -5.13 -5.61 8.10
C PHE A 23 -5.54 -4.26 8.68
N GLN A 24 -6.83 -3.93 8.56
CA GLN A 24 -7.42 -2.74 9.18
C GLN A 24 -8.45 -3.20 10.22
N PRO A 25 -8.40 -2.69 11.47
CA PRO A 25 -9.23 -3.21 12.57
C PRO A 25 -10.74 -3.23 12.33
N ASP A 26 -11.28 -2.25 11.61
CA ASP A 26 -12.72 -2.06 11.38
C ASP A 26 -13.25 -2.81 10.15
N VAL A 27 -12.38 -3.07 9.16
CA VAL A 27 -12.79 -3.69 7.87
C VAL A 27 -12.06 -5.00 7.55
N GLY A 28 -11.13 -5.44 8.41
CA GLY A 28 -10.40 -6.68 8.28
C GLY A 28 -9.30 -6.67 7.21
N GLU A 29 -9.15 -7.78 6.50
CA GLU A 29 -8.10 -7.95 5.49
C GLU A 29 -8.39 -7.17 4.20
N LEU A 30 -7.36 -6.50 3.68
CA LEU A 30 -7.40 -5.74 2.44
C LEU A 30 -6.33 -6.24 1.48
N HIS A 31 -6.77 -6.61 0.28
CA HIS A 31 -5.92 -7.05 -0.82
C HIS A 31 -5.77 -5.90 -1.81
N LEU A 32 -4.68 -5.16 -1.71
CA LEU A 32 -4.38 -3.98 -2.52
C LEU A 32 -3.20 -4.27 -3.44
N ARG A 33 -3.25 -3.71 -4.66
CA ARG A 33 -2.04 -3.61 -5.48
C ARG A 33 -1.24 -2.42 -5.00
N THR A 34 0.03 -2.35 -5.39
CA THR A 34 0.80 -1.12 -5.27
C THR A 34 1.23 -0.67 -6.64
N GLU A 35 0.98 0.59 -6.92
CA GLU A 35 1.29 1.24 -8.18
C GLU A 35 2.14 2.48 -7.85
N VAL A 36 3.30 2.59 -8.49
CA VAL A 36 4.26 3.67 -8.23
C VAL A 36 4.39 4.50 -9.50
N PHE A 37 4.06 5.79 -9.40
CA PHE A 37 4.05 6.72 -10.50
C PHE A 37 5.08 7.84 -10.25
N PRO A 38 6.09 8.04 -11.12
CA PRO A 38 6.97 9.19 -11.01
C PRO A 38 6.20 10.49 -11.31
N ILE A 39 6.53 11.57 -10.59
CA ILE A 39 5.94 12.89 -10.83
C ILE A 39 6.85 13.66 -11.79
N VAL A 40 6.40 13.81 -13.04
CA VAL A 40 7.21 14.42 -14.12
C VAL A 40 7.66 15.84 -13.79
N SER A 41 6.79 16.65 -13.18
CA SER A 41 7.09 18.03 -12.82
C SER A 41 8.00 18.18 -11.59
N SER A 42 8.30 17.08 -10.88
CA SER A 42 9.08 17.10 -9.65
C SER A 42 10.01 15.89 -9.58
N PRO A 43 11.19 15.97 -10.21
CA PRO A 43 12.17 14.88 -10.23
C PRO A 43 12.54 14.41 -8.83
N GLY A 44 12.51 13.09 -8.62
CA GLY A 44 12.75 12.48 -7.31
C GLY A 44 11.48 12.30 -6.46
N GLN A 45 10.34 12.89 -6.83
CA GLN A 45 9.05 12.58 -6.20
C GLN A 45 8.29 11.49 -6.95
N GLN A 46 7.58 10.67 -6.18
CA GLN A 46 6.76 9.57 -6.69
C GLN A 46 5.42 9.55 -5.94
N LEU A 47 4.33 9.25 -6.64
CA LEU A 47 3.04 8.90 -6.06
C LEU A 47 2.96 7.39 -5.90
N ILE A 48 2.65 6.93 -4.69
CA ILE A 48 2.39 5.52 -4.41
C ILE A 48 0.87 5.38 -4.20
N ALA A 49 0.21 4.65 -5.09
CA ALA A 49 -1.22 4.35 -4.99
C ALA A 49 -1.41 2.88 -4.63
N GLN A 50 -2.43 2.60 -3.80
CA GLN A 50 -2.75 1.24 -3.36
C GLN A 50 -4.19 0.86 -3.69
N PRO A 51 -4.53 0.64 -4.98
CA PRO A 51 -5.90 0.33 -5.36
C PRO A 51 -6.28 -1.11 -5.05
N ALA A 52 -7.54 -1.32 -4.66
CA ALA A 52 -8.15 -2.65 -4.68
C ALA A 52 -8.49 -3.09 -6.11
N ALA A 53 -8.66 -4.39 -6.33
CA ALA A 53 -9.25 -4.88 -7.57
C ALA A 53 -10.71 -4.42 -7.68
N LEU A 54 -11.14 -4.02 -8.88
CA LEU A 54 -12.52 -3.56 -9.11
C LEU A 54 -13.50 -4.70 -8.81
N GLY A 55 -14.59 -4.38 -8.09
CA GLY A 55 -15.60 -5.37 -7.69
C GLY A 55 -15.14 -6.38 -6.64
N SER A 56 -13.95 -6.20 -6.05
CA SER A 56 -13.48 -7.06 -4.97
C SER A 56 -14.06 -6.64 -3.62
N ARG A 57 -14.08 -7.57 -2.65
CA ARG A 57 -14.40 -7.27 -1.25
C ARG A 57 -13.52 -6.16 -0.67
N SER A 58 -12.26 -6.07 -1.09
CA SER A 58 -11.37 -5.00 -0.64
C SER A 58 -11.74 -3.63 -1.22
N ALA A 59 -12.38 -3.57 -2.39
CA ALA A 59 -12.92 -2.30 -2.91
C ALA A 59 -14.12 -1.82 -2.08
N GLU A 60 -15.02 -2.74 -1.71
CA GLU A 60 -16.14 -2.45 -0.80
C GLU A 60 -15.64 -2.03 0.59
N ALA A 61 -14.66 -2.75 1.14
CA ALA A 61 -14.05 -2.44 2.43
C ALA A 61 -13.33 -1.08 2.44
N LEU A 62 -12.64 -0.70 1.36
CA LEU A 62 -12.07 0.64 1.22
C LEU A 62 -13.15 1.74 1.18
N ALA A 63 -14.28 1.49 0.51
CA ALA A 63 -15.39 2.42 0.51
C ALA A 63 -15.96 2.60 1.93
N LEU A 64 -16.15 1.52 2.69
CA LEU A 64 -16.56 1.59 4.09
C LEU A 64 -15.53 2.36 4.94
N LEU A 65 -14.26 2.03 4.82
CA LEU A 65 -13.18 2.69 5.55
C LEU A 65 -13.15 4.20 5.29
N SER A 66 -13.42 4.64 4.06
CA SER A 66 -13.48 6.07 3.72
C SER A 66 -14.57 6.83 4.49
N THR A 67 -15.71 6.19 4.76
CA THR A 67 -16.79 6.81 5.56
C THR A 67 -16.41 6.95 7.03
N LEU A 68 -15.55 6.07 7.54
CA LEU A 68 -15.03 6.12 8.91
C LEU A 68 -13.94 7.19 9.05
N ALA A 69 -13.04 7.29 8.07
CA ALA A 69 -11.93 8.24 8.07
C ALA A 69 -12.38 9.71 7.97
N VAL A 70 -13.57 9.99 7.42
CA VAL A 70 -14.14 11.36 7.39
C VAL A 70 -14.55 11.85 8.79
N ARG A 71 -14.68 10.96 9.77
CA ARG A 71 -15.15 11.28 11.13
C ARG A 71 -14.05 11.35 12.20
N SER A 72 -12.79 11.19 11.83
CA SER A 72 -11.63 11.23 12.73
C SER A 72 -10.88 12.56 12.69
#